data_AF-A0A413KCJ3-F1
#
_entry.id   AF-A0A413KCJ3-F1
#
_cell.length_a   1.000
_cell.length_b   1.000
_cell.length_c   1.000
_cell.angle_alpha   90.00
_cell.angle_beta   90.00
_cell.angle_gamma   90.00
#
_symmetry.space_group_name_H-M   'P 1'
#
loop_
_entity.id
_entity.type
_entity.pdbx_description
1 polymer ?
#
loop_
_entity_poly.entity_id
_entity_poly.type
_entity_poly.pdbx_seq_one_letter_code
_entity_poly.pdbx_strand_id
1 'polypeptide(L)'
;MDWYRQEFDIPQTASTQQTLHLLASEQLIIAQDAGNYAITNLDALLFARDFNDFPTVARKALRVIRYDGPSPISPSRSKTFFSGYAKLDQALEYVEALLPEQEVIQGARRVPLRMFPHMALRELMANMLIHQDFSITGTGPMICIFDGRIEFTNPGSSLVDVARLLNDPPHSRNEKMAAICR
;
A
#
# COMPACT_ATOMS: atom_id res chain seq x y z
N MET A 1 -7.25 13.78 9.95
CA MET A 1 -6.89 14.36 8.65
C MET A 1 -7.56 13.52 7.59
N ASP A 2 -8.15 14.17 6.58
CA ASP A 2 -8.88 13.50 5.50
C ASP A 2 -7.93 13.27 4.33
N TRP A 3 -7.47 12.03 4.18
CA TRP A 3 -6.36 11.67 3.30
C TRP A 3 -6.63 11.96 1.82
N TYR A 4 -7.87 11.78 1.37
CA TYR A 4 -8.28 12.14 0.02
C TYR A 4 -8.03 13.63 -0.30
N ARG A 5 -8.05 14.52 0.70
CA ARG A 5 -7.75 15.95 0.45
C ARG A 5 -6.28 16.18 0.14
N GLN A 6 -5.39 15.42 0.77
CA GLN A 6 -3.97 15.49 0.48
C GLN A 6 -3.68 14.86 -0.88
N GLU A 7 -4.27 13.70 -1.17
CA GLU A 7 -4.05 12.99 -2.43
C GLU A 7 -4.50 13.78 -3.66
N PHE A 8 -5.65 14.47 -3.55
CA PHE A 8 -6.21 15.25 -4.66
C PHE A 8 -6.00 16.77 -4.52
N ASP A 9 -5.05 17.20 -3.70
CA ASP A 9 -4.74 18.63 -3.45
C ASP A 9 -5.97 19.51 -3.16
N ILE A 10 -6.97 18.95 -2.45
CA ILE A 10 -8.23 19.64 -2.14
C ILE A 10 -7.99 20.63 -0.99
N PRO A 11 -8.20 21.94 -1.21
CA PRO A 11 -8.06 22.92 -0.14
C PRO A 11 -9.01 22.63 1.02
N GLN A 12 -8.58 22.92 2.26
CA GLN A 12 -9.49 22.79 3.42
C GLN A 12 -10.71 23.70 3.34
N THR A 13 -10.62 24.77 2.54
CA THR A 13 -11.72 25.72 2.27
C THR A 13 -12.73 25.22 1.24
N ALA A 14 -12.47 24.09 0.56
CA ALA A 14 -13.38 23.54 -0.45
C ALA A 14 -14.71 23.11 0.19
N SER A 15 -15.81 23.41 -0.47
CA SER A 15 -17.14 23.05 0.04
C SER A 15 -17.36 21.54 0.03
N THR A 16 -18.29 21.06 0.85
CA THR A 16 -18.69 19.65 0.87
C THR A 16 -19.18 19.19 -0.50
N GLN A 17 -20.00 19.99 -1.19
CA GLN A 17 -20.49 19.67 -2.54
C GLN A 17 -19.35 19.54 -3.57
N GLN A 18 -18.37 20.44 -3.54
CA GLN A 18 -17.20 20.35 -4.43
C GLN A 18 -16.40 19.07 -4.15
N THR A 19 -16.21 18.76 -2.87
CA THR A 19 -15.51 17.55 -2.44
C THR A 19 -16.24 16.29 -2.90
N LEU A 20 -17.55 16.21 -2.69
CA LEU A 20 -18.38 15.08 -3.12
C LEU A 20 -18.41 14.94 -4.65
N HIS A 21 -18.46 16.05 -5.39
CA HIS A 21 -18.40 16.03 -6.84
C HIS A 21 -17.09 15.43 -7.36
N LEU A 22 -15.96 15.84 -6.77
CA LEU A 22 -14.64 15.30 -7.12
C LEU A 22 -14.51 13.81 -6.78
N LEU A 23 -14.89 13.41 -5.57
CA LEU A 23 -14.84 12.00 -5.17
C LEU A 23 -15.74 11.13 -6.07
N ALA A 24 -16.88 11.67 -6.51
CA ALA A 24 -17.75 10.98 -7.46
C ALA A 24 -17.14 10.92 -8.87
N SER A 25 -16.47 11.96 -9.35
CA SER A 25 -15.79 11.94 -10.66
C SER A 25 -14.65 10.92 -10.69
N GLU A 26 -13.94 10.75 -9.57
CA GLU A 26 -12.91 9.72 -9.37
C GLU A 26 -13.47 8.33 -9.07
N GLN A 27 -14.79 8.18 -9.01
CA GLN A 27 -15.50 6.91 -8.71
C GLN A 27 -15.14 6.30 -7.35
N LEU A 28 -14.76 7.17 -6.41
CA LEU A 28 -14.52 6.82 -5.01
C LEU A 28 -15.84 6.71 -4.24
N ILE A 29 -16.84 7.48 -4.65
CA ILE A 29 -18.19 7.40 -4.14
C ILE A 29 -19.22 7.34 -5.27
N ILE A 30 -20.39 6.78 -4.98
CA ILE A 30 -21.51 6.67 -5.91
C ILE A 30 -22.73 7.36 -5.29
N ALA A 31 -23.29 8.35 -5.99
CA ALA A 31 -24.53 8.99 -5.57
C ALA A 31 -25.70 7.99 -5.66
N GLN A 32 -26.57 8.01 -4.66
CA GLN A 32 -27.77 7.17 -4.60
C GLN A 32 -29.03 8.03 -4.73
N ASP A 33 -30.13 7.40 -5.15
CA ASP A 33 -31.41 8.08 -5.42
C ASP A 33 -31.98 8.82 -4.19
N ALA A 34 -31.64 8.35 -2.98
CA ALA A 34 -32.08 8.96 -1.71
C ALA A 34 -31.23 10.17 -1.27
N GLY A 35 -30.30 10.64 -2.11
CA GLY A 35 -29.43 11.80 -1.82
C GLY A 35 -28.24 11.50 -0.91
N ASN A 36 -28.03 10.25 -0.54
CA ASN A 36 -26.84 9.75 0.14
C ASN A 36 -25.81 9.21 -0.88
N TYR A 37 -24.61 8.86 -0.38
CA TYR A 37 -23.53 8.32 -1.19
C TYR A 37 -23.10 6.95 -0.66
N ALA A 38 -22.82 6.01 -1.57
CA ALA A 38 -22.17 4.75 -1.26
C ALA A 38 -20.66 4.89 -1.47
N ILE A 39 -19.88 4.37 -0.53
CA ILE A 39 -18.41 4.30 -0.63
C ILE A 39 -18.04 3.08 -1.48
N THR A 40 -17.13 3.25 -2.45
CA THR A 40 -16.67 2.13 -3.27
C THR A 40 -15.54 1.35 -2.58
N ASN A 41 -15.30 0.11 -3.02
CA ASN A 41 -14.14 -0.64 -2.54
C ASN A 41 -12.81 0.08 -2.87
N LEU A 42 -12.76 0.85 -3.96
CA LEU A 42 -11.56 1.62 -4.33
C LEU A 42 -11.28 2.69 -3.26
N ASP A 43 -12.29 3.46 -2.88
CA ASP A 43 -12.16 4.46 -1.80
C ASP A 43 -11.79 3.82 -0.47
N ALA A 44 -12.47 2.74 -0.10
CA ALA A 44 -12.14 2.01 1.11
C ALA A 44 -10.67 1.52 1.08
N LEU A 45 -10.22 0.91 -0.01
CA LEU A 45 -8.84 0.42 -0.17
C LEU A 45 -7.81 1.55 -0.05
N LEU A 46 -8.11 2.74 -0.55
CA LEU A 46 -7.18 3.88 -0.54
C LEU A 46 -7.20 4.66 0.77
N PHE A 47 -8.38 4.97 1.29
CA PHE A 47 -8.56 6.03 2.29
C PHE A 47 -9.27 5.59 3.57
N ALA A 48 -9.67 4.32 3.70
CA ALA A 48 -10.31 3.84 4.93
C ALA A 48 -9.41 4.12 6.15
N ARG A 49 -10.03 4.58 7.24
CA ARG A 49 -9.32 4.72 8.52
C ARG A 49 -9.07 3.36 9.16
N ASP A 50 -10.04 2.45 8.99
CA ASP A 50 -9.97 1.05 9.38
C ASP A 50 -10.70 0.18 8.34
N PHE A 51 -10.00 -0.81 7.77
CA PHE A 51 -10.58 -1.78 6.83
C PHE A 51 -11.68 -2.62 7.46
N ASN A 52 -11.70 -2.77 8.79
CA ASN A 52 -12.75 -3.52 9.48
C ASN A 52 -14.13 -2.85 9.36
N ASP A 53 -14.19 -1.55 9.04
CA ASP A 53 -15.44 -0.84 8.76
C ASP A 53 -16.06 -1.25 7.42
N PHE A 54 -15.29 -1.92 6.56
CA PHE A 54 -15.69 -2.29 5.19
C PHE A 54 -15.54 -3.81 4.98
N PRO A 55 -16.62 -4.59 5.20
CA PRO A 55 -16.57 -6.06 5.16
C PRO A 55 -15.98 -6.65 3.86
N THR A 56 -16.18 -5.98 2.73
CA THR A 56 -15.69 -6.38 1.40
C THR A 56 -14.16 -6.28 1.26
N VAL A 57 -13.50 -5.44 2.06
CA VAL A 57 -12.04 -5.21 1.99
C VAL A 57 -11.32 -5.43 3.33
N ALA A 58 -12.03 -5.82 4.39
CA ALA A 58 -11.48 -6.07 5.73
C ALA A 58 -10.25 -6.99 5.77
N ARG A 59 -10.15 -7.94 4.83
CA ARG A 59 -9.04 -8.90 4.74
C ARG A 59 -7.87 -8.42 3.86
N LYS A 60 -7.91 -7.18 3.39
CA LYS A 60 -6.90 -6.57 2.51
C LYS A 60 -5.85 -5.75 3.26
N ALA A 61 -5.91 -5.73 4.59
CA ALA A 61 -4.88 -5.12 5.44
C ALA A 61 -3.47 -5.65 5.13
N LEU A 62 -2.51 -4.75 4.97
CA LEU A 62 -1.10 -5.10 4.81
C LEU A 62 -0.56 -5.70 6.11
N ARG A 63 0.05 -6.87 6.03
CA ARG A 63 0.73 -7.49 7.16
C ARG A 63 2.24 -7.49 6.95
N VAL A 64 2.99 -7.01 7.94
CA VAL A 64 4.46 -7.05 7.95
C VAL A 64 4.91 -8.00 9.06
N ILE A 65 5.77 -8.96 8.75
CA ILE A 65 6.29 -9.95 9.68
C ILE A 65 7.82 -9.98 9.58
N ARG A 66 8.51 -9.87 10.71
CA ARG A 66 9.94 -10.16 10.83
C ARG A 66 10.10 -11.54 11.44
N TYR A 67 10.91 -12.37 10.81
CA TYR A 67 11.33 -13.68 11.32
C TYR A 67 12.79 -13.63 11.74
N ASP A 68 13.16 -14.33 12.80
CA ASP A 68 14.58 -14.51 13.15
C ASP A 68 15.15 -15.67 12.34
N GLY A 69 16.20 -15.42 11.55
CA GLY A 69 16.77 -16.40 10.63
C GLY A 69 16.15 -16.40 9.23
N PRO A 70 16.47 -17.42 8.41
CA PRO A 70 16.09 -17.48 7.01
C PRO A 70 14.71 -18.12 6.76
N SER A 71 14.05 -18.67 7.78
CA SER A 71 12.85 -19.51 7.62
C SER A 71 11.63 -18.93 8.34
N PRO A 72 10.40 -19.14 7.83
CA PRO A 72 9.17 -18.58 8.39
C PRO A 72 8.67 -19.33 9.64
N ILE A 73 9.56 -19.63 10.59
CA ILE A 73 9.27 -20.48 11.76
C ILE A 73 9.08 -19.63 13.03
N SER A 74 10.01 -18.69 13.27
CA SER A 74 10.05 -17.90 14.51
C SER A 74 9.81 -16.42 14.21
N PRO A 75 8.55 -15.96 14.14
CA PRO A 75 8.25 -14.54 13.96
C PRO A 75 8.64 -13.77 15.23
N SER A 76 9.55 -12.81 15.10
CA SER A 76 9.96 -11.94 16.21
C SER A 76 9.13 -10.67 16.31
N ARG A 77 8.61 -10.17 15.18
CA ARG A 77 7.63 -9.06 15.16
C ARG A 77 6.58 -9.30 14.08
N SER A 78 5.35 -8.86 14.34
CA SER A 78 4.25 -8.85 13.37
C SER A 78 3.40 -7.60 13.60
N LYS A 79 3.06 -6.90 12.52
CA LYS A 79 2.15 -5.74 12.54
C LYS A 79 1.20 -5.81 11.35
N THR A 80 -0.07 -5.50 11.61
CA THR A 80 -1.09 -5.36 10.58
C THR A 80 -1.48 -3.90 10.47
N PHE A 81 -1.53 -3.38 9.24
CA PHE A 81 -1.94 -2.02 8.91
C PHE A 81 -3.38 -2.06 8.40
N PHE A 82 -4.31 -1.62 9.26
CA PHE A 82 -5.73 -1.61 8.96
C PHE A 82 -6.19 -0.38 8.18
N SER A 83 -5.36 0.65 8.02
CA SER A 83 -5.70 1.82 7.22
C SER A 83 -5.52 1.56 5.72
N GLY A 84 -6.24 2.34 4.92
CA GLY A 84 -6.11 2.41 3.48
C GLY A 84 -4.67 2.67 3.00
N TYR A 85 -4.42 2.27 1.76
CA TYR A 85 -3.09 2.21 1.15
C TYR A 85 -2.48 3.57 0.83
N ALA A 86 -3.26 4.65 0.80
CA ALA A 86 -2.72 6.02 0.68
C ALA A 86 -1.77 6.35 1.85
N LYS A 87 -1.83 5.59 2.95
CA LYS A 87 -0.94 5.73 4.12
C LYS A 87 0.33 4.89 4.02
N LEU A 88 0.83 4.66 2.80
CA LEU A 88 1.94 3.77 2.51
C LEU A 88 3.20 4.07 3.32
N ASP A 89 3.48 5.35 3.55
CA ASP A 89 4.71 5.81 4.21
C ASP A 89 4.87 5.24 5.62
N GLN A 90 3.78 5.10 6.39
CA GLN A 90 3.86 4.53 7.73
C GLN A 90 4.20 3.05 7.74
N ALA A 91 3.77 2.32 6.71
CA ALA A 91 4.15 0.93 6.53
C ALA A 91 5.61 0.84 6.05
N LEU A 92 6.03 1.74 5.17
CA LEU A 92 7.41 1.82 4.69
C LEU A 92 8.39 2.12 5.82
N GLU A 93 8.14 3.16 6.62
CA GLU A 93 8.94 3.51 7.80
C GLU A 93 9.06 2.34 8.77
N TYR A 94 7.97 1.60 8.98
CA TYR A 94 7.98 0.41 9.82
C TYR A 94 8.82 -0.71 9.23
N VAL A 95 8.73 -0.97 7.92
CA VAL A 95 9.57 -1.94 7.22
C VAL A 95 11.04 -1.55 7.35
N GLU A 96 11.39 -0.29 7.09
CA GLU A 96 12.76 0.22 7.19
C GLU A 96 13.33 0.10 8.60
N ALA A 97 12.53 0.39 9.63
CA ALA A 97 12.93 0.24 11.04
C ALA A 97 13.16 -1.23 11.47
N LEU A 98 12.71 -2.21 10.69
CA LEU A 98 12.98 -3.63 10.93
C LEU A 98 14.25 -4.12 10.22
N LEU A 99 14.82 -3.32 9.32
CA LEU A 99 16.02 -3.68 8.58
C LEU A 99 17.28 -3.36 9.40
N PRO A 100 18.35 -4.16 9.26
CA PRO A 100 19.64 -3.80 9.83
C PRO A 100 20.12 -2.46 9.24
N GLU A 101 20.48 -1.53 10.12
CA GLU A 101 21.11 -0.26 9.74
C GLU A 101 22.59 -0.30 10.15
N GLN A 102 23.49 0.02 9.24
CA GLN A 102 24.92 0.20 9.53
C GLN A 102 25.26 1.68 9.46
N GLU A 103 26.02 2.20 10.42
CA GLU A 103 26.60 3.54 10.30
C GLU A 103 28.00 3.43 9.68
N VAL A 104 28.23 4.18 8.60
CA VAL A 104 29.56 4.34 8.00
C VAL A 104 30.01 5.79 8.10
N ILE A 105 31.31 6.00 8.34
CA ILE A 105 31.89 7.34 8.35
C ILE A 105 32.29 7.69 6.92
N GLN A 106 31.63 8.69 6.33
CA GLN A 106 32.05 9.29 5.07
C GLN A 106 32.62 10.69 5.34
N GLY A 107 33.95 10.81 5.26
CA GLY A 107 34.66 12.03 5.63
C GLY A 107 34.49 12.36 7.11
N ALA A 108 33.85 13.49 7.43
CA ALA A 108 33.57 13.92 8.80
C ALA A 108 32.13 13.62 9.27
N ARG A 109 31.28 13.00 8.44
CA ARG A 109 29.87 12.72 8.77
C ARG A 109 29.62 11.22 8.89
N ARG A 110 28.83 10.85 9.90
CA ARG A 110 28.20 9.52 9.98
C ARG A 110 27.01 9.52 9.02
N VAL A 111 26.97 8.54 8.13
CA VAL A 111 25.87 8.34 7.17
C VAL A 111 25.31 6.94 7.38
N PRO A 112 23.99 6.78 7.54
CA PRO A 112 23.38 5.46 7.60
C PRO A 112 23.47 4.77 6.24
N LEU A 113 24.07 3.58 6.22
CA LEU A 113 24.05 2.65 5.11
C LEU A 113 22.85 1.71 5.29
N ARG A 114 21.82 1.95 4.47
CA ARG A 114 20.65 1.07 4.40
C ARG A 114 20.95 -0.14 3.54
N MET A 115 20.55 -1.32 4.00
CA MET A 115 20.71 -2.56 3.23
C MET A 115 19.96 -2.53 1.89
N PHE A 116 18.80 -1.88 1.87
CA PHE A 116 17.99 -1.69 0.66
C PHE A 116 17.67 -0.20 0.46
N PRO A 117 17.72 0.31 -0.79
CA PRO A 117 17.35 1.70 -1.06
C PRO A 117 15.88 1.98 -0.74
N HIS A 118 15.60 3.13 -0.13
CA HIS A 118 14.24 3.59 0.19
C HIS A 118 13.31 3.51 -1.03
N MET A 119 13.77 4.03 -2.17
CA MET A 119 12.99 4.04 -3.41
C MET A 119 12.63 2.62 -3.87
N ALA A 120 13.55 1.65 -3.77
CA ALA A 120 13.27 0.28 -4.16
C ALA A 120 12.19 -0.38 -3.29
N LEU A 121 12.25 -0.15 -1.97
CA LEU A 121 11.23 -0.64 -1.04
C LEU A 121 9.87 -0.01 -1.29
N ARG A 122 9.84 1.31 -1.56
CA ARG A 122 8.61 2.04 -1.89
C ARG A 122 7.96 1.49 -3.16
N GLU A 123 8.73 1.33 -4.24
CA GLU A 123 8.22 0.81 -5.52
C GLU A 123 7.72 -0.64 -5.41
N LEU A 124 8.47 -1.51 -4.72
CA LEU A 124 8.04 -2.91 -4.51
C LEU A 124 6.77 -2.99 -3.69
N MET A 125 6.65 -2.17 -2.65
CA MET A 125 5.45 -2.14 -1.82
C MET A 125 4.24 -1.56 -2.57
N ALA A 126 4.43 -0.48 -3.33
CA ALA A 126 3.37 0.09 -4.18
C ALA A 126 2.89 -0.92 -5.22
N ASN A 127 3.82 -1.59 -5.92
CA ASN A 127 3.50 -2.63 -6.90
C ASN A 127 2.69 -3.78 -6.28
N MET A 128 3.12 -4.28 -5.13
CA MET A 128 2.42 -5.33 -4.40
C MET A 128 0.98 -4.92 -4.05
N LEU A 129 0.76 -3.67 -3.62
CA LEU A 129 -0.58 -3.18 -3.24
C LEU A 129 -1.48 -2.89 -4.44
N ILE A 130 -0.93 -2.35 -5.53
CA ILE A 130 -1.68 -1.99 -6.74
C ILE A 130 -2.05 -3.22 -7.57
N HIS A 131 -1.20 -4.24 -7.61
CA HIS A 131 -1.38 -5.38 -8.54
C HIS A 131 -2.10 -6.60 -7.92
N GLN A 132 -2.69 -6.44 -6.73
CA GLN A 132 -3.45 -7.49 -6.06
C GLN A 132 -4.65 -7.96 -6.89
N ASP A 133 -4.90 -9.27 -6.89
CA ASP A 133 -6.20 -9.80 -7.29
C ASP A 133 -7.21 -9.65 -6.15
N PHE A 134 -8.01 -8.58 -6.20
CA PHE A 134 -9.01 -8.29 -5.18
C PHE A 134 -10.19 -9.27 -5.18
N SER A 135 -10.35 -10.11 -6.21
CA SER A 135 -11.38 -11.16 -6.22
C SER A 135 -11.07 -12.32 -5.25
N ILE A 136 -9.80 -12.54 -4.92
CA ILE A 136 -9.38 -13.59 -3.99
C ILE A 136 -9.68 -13.17 -2.56
N THR A 137 -10.45 -13.96 -1.83
CA THR A 137 -10.82 -13.66 -0.43
C THR A 137 -9.93 -14.40 0.58
N GLY A 138 -10.05 -14.06 1.86
CA GLY A 138 -9.34 -14.74 2.96
C GLY A 138 -7.86 -14.38 3.14
N THR A 139 -7.22 -13.81 2.11
CA THR A 139 -5.82 -13.38 2.12
C THR A 139 -5.64 -11.92 1.68
N GLY A 140 -4.51 -11.35 2.07
CA GLY A 140 -4.12 -9.96 1.82
C GLY A 140 -2.62 -9.85 1.55
N PRO A 141 -2.12 -8.64 1.29
CA PRO A 141 -0.72 -8.40 1.00
C PRO A 141 0.14 -8.59 2.24
N MET A 142 1.34 -9.13 2.05
CA MET A 142 2.25 -9.50 3.11
C MET A 142 3.70 -9.15 2.76
N ILE A 143 4.41 -8.57 3.73
CA ILE A 143 5.85 -8.35 3.68
C ILE A 143 6.48 -9.22 4.75
N CYS A 144 7.35 -10.13 4.34
CA CYS A 144 8.12 -10.99 5.23
C CYS A 144 9.59 -10.58 5.18
N ILE A 145 10.17 -10.26 6.34
CA ILE A 145 11.57 -9.85 6.47
C ILE A 145 12.32 -10.99 7.15
N PHE A 146 13.41 -11.42 6.51
CA PHE A 146 14.29 -12.50 6.96
C PHE A 146 15.73 -12.00 7.04
N ASP A 147 16.62 -12.83 7.59
CA ASP A 147 18.05 -12.56 7.54
C ASP A 147 18.53 -12.65 6.08
N GLY A 148 18.87 -11.50 5.50
CA GLY A 148 19.41 -11.41 4.15
C GLY A 148 18.41 -11.14 3.03
N ARG A 149 17.09 -11.16 3.27
CA ARG A 149 16.08 -10.91 2.22
C ARG A 149 14.77 -10.36 2.75
N ILE A 150 13.99 -9.77 1.84
CA ILE A 150 12.62 -9.34 2.06
C ILE A 150 11.76 -9.97 0.96
N GLU A 151 10.62 -10.53 1.33
CA GLU A 151 9.64 -11.09 0.41
C GLU A 151 8.38 -10.22 0.44
N PHE A 152 7.98 -9.73 -0.73
CA PHE A 152 6.72 -9.01 -0.95
C PHE A 152 5.75 -9.94 -1.66
N THR A 153 4.60 -10.23 -1.02
CA THR A 153 3.61 -11.17 -1.55
C THR A 153 2.24 -10.50 -1.60
N ASN A 154 1.56 -10.61 -2.73
CA ASN A 154 0.16 -10.25 -2.87
C ASN A 154 -0.69 -11.40 -3.42
N PRO A 155 -2.02 -11.37 -3.21
CA PRO A 155 -2.93 -12.34 -3.82
C PRO A 155 -2.93 -12.22 -5.35
N GLY A 156 -3.01 -13.38 -6.02
CA GLY A 156 -3.14 -13.49 -7.48
C GLY A 156 -1.81 -13.77 -8.19
N SER A 157 -1.90 -14.02 -9.50
CA SER A 157 -0.75 -14.15 -10.38
C SER A 157 -0.48 -12.84 -11.14
N SER A 158 0.78 -12.67 -11.56
CA SER A 158 1.16 -11.59 -12.47
C SER A 158 0.36 -11.69 -13.78
N LEU A 159 -0.09 -10.55 -14.29
CA LEU A 159 -0.74 -10.44 -15.61
C LEU A 159 0.29 -10.45 -16.75
N VAL A 160 1.55 -10.18 -16.43
CA VAL A 160 2.68 -10.21 -17.37
C VAL A 160 3.55 -11.41 -17.01
N ASP A 161 4.07 -12.09 -18.02
CA ASP A 161 5.06 -13.16 -17.81
C ASP A 161 6.26 -12.60 -17.03
N VAL A 162 6.69 -13.33 -16.00
CA VAL A 162 7.81 -12.95 -15.14
C VAL A 162 9.08 -12.70 -15.96
N ALA A 163 9.31 -13.49 -17.01
CA ALA A 163 10.46 -13.32 -17.91
C ALA A 163 10.41 -12.01 -18.72
N ARG A 164 9.25 -11.37 -18.80
CA ARG A 164 8.97 -10.20 -19.63
C ARG A 164 8.69 -8.93 -18.83
N LEU A 165 8.67 -9.00 -17.49
CA LEU A 165 8.33 -7.87 -16.61
C LEU A 165 9.14 -6.58 -16.88
N LEU A 166 10.40 -6.70 -17.32
CA LEU A 166 11.26 -5.56 -17.60
C LEU A 166 11.16 -5.04 -19.05
N ASN A 167 10.60 -5.83 -19.95
CA ASN A 167 10.64 -5.58 -21.40
C ASN A 167 9.26 -5.26 -21.98
N ASP A 168 8.19 -5.75 -21.37
CA ASP A 168 6.83 -5.50 -21.82
C ASP A 168 6.27 -4.20 -21.23
N PRO A 169 5.31 -3.55 -21.90
CA PRO A 169 4.59 -2.41 -21.35
C PRO A 169 3.96 -2.75 -19.99
N PRO A 170 3.94 -1.81 -19.04
CA PRO A 170 3.36 -2.05 -17.72
C PRO A 170 1.85 -2.29 -17.85
N HIS A 171 1.37 -3.38 -17.26
CA HIS A 171 -0.05 -3.71 -17.20
C HIS A 171 -0.51 -3.83 -15.75
N SER A 172 -1.39 -2.93 -15.32
CA SER A 172 -1.88 -2.87 -13.95
C SER A 172 -3.25 -3.51 -13.83
N ARG A 173 -3.39 -4.47 -12.92
CA ARG A 173 -4.68 -5.15 -12.67
C ARG A 173 -5.76 -4.18 -12.18
N ASN A 174 -5.35 -3.20 -11.36
CA ASN A 174 -6.22 -2.19 -10.80
C ASN A 174 -5.83 -0.81 -11.35
N GLU A 175 -6.14 -0.55 -12.62
CA GLU A 175 -5.69 0.67 -13.33
C GLU A 175 -6.08 1.97 -12.63
N LYS A 176 -7.30 2.07 -12.08
CA LYS A 176 -7.74 3.27 -11.34
C LYS A 176 -6.95 3.49 -10.06
N MET A 177 -6.69 2.42 -9.32
CA MET A 177 -5.85 2.50 -8.13
C MET A 177 -4.42 2.90 -8.51
N ALA A 178 -3.89 2.33 -9.60
CA ALA A 178 -2.57 2.69 -10.13
C ALA A 178 -2.49 4.15 -10.59
N ALA A 179 -3.57 4.69 -11.16
CA ALA A 179 -3.64 6.07 -11.61
C ALA A 179 -3.66 7.07 -10.46
N ILE A 180 -4.32 6.72 -9.35
CA ILE A 180 -4.38 7.57 -8.15
C ILE A 180 -3.04 7.53 -7.39
N CYS A 181 -2.42 6.36 -7.25
CA CYS A 181 -1.20 6.19 -6.44
C CYS A 181 0.13 6.55 -7.15
N ARG A 182 0.10 7.00 -8.41
CA ARG A 182 1.30 7.37 -9.19
C ARG A 182 1.66 8.83 -9.00
#